data_AF-A0A1G9WW42-F1
#
_entry.id   AF-A0A1G9WW42-F1
#
_cell.length_a   1.000
_cell.length_b   1.000
_cell.length_c   1.000
_cell.angle_alpha   90.00
_cell.angle_beta   90.00
_cell.angle_gamma   90.00
#
_symmetry.space_group_name_H-M   'P 1'
#
loop_
_entity.id
_entity.type
_entity.pdbx_description
1 polymer ?
#
loop_
_entity_poly.entity_id
_entity_poly.type
_entity_poly.pdbx_seq_one_letter_code
_entity_poly.pdbx_strand_id
1 'polypeptide(L)'
;MENELIDYLLGRLPEAERLAFERKLAADPPLEREADELRKTWHAVQDRETEPDAAMDTSFYALLDREKQNQRLEEERGREVAFVPEPRKRMPWFGYAAVLAAVGLSFWLGRLTIRPKVEVRTIAVESPANQPAPVTAPREEVASTPSLPETTAPATGDVRQELASLRRELKVTQELVVLGLLRKESAAERLKGLQYASHLPKLKPELLETLAETLRHDENINVRLATIETLRKFGRNQGVREALLTRLQVASEIPEQLSVIESLVSLREKNAIPRLKSLVDDPSTDPFIRQKAQQSIELLTI
;
A
#
# COMPACT_ATOMS: atom_id res chain seq x y z
N MET A 1 24.13 24.72 13.46
CA MET A 1 22.97 25.25 14.21
C MET A 1 21.66 24.88 13.54
N GLU A 2 21.46 25.15 12.24
CA GLU A 2 20.22 24.80 11.53
C GLU A 2 19.87 23.29 11.58
N ASN A 3 20.86 22.40 11.43
CA ASN A 3 20.63 20.95 11.56
C ASN A 3 20.27 20.51 12.99
N GLU A 4 20.84 21.14 14.03
CA GLU A 4 20.51 20.82 15.43
C GLU A 4 19.07 21.20 15.76
N LEU A 5 18.57 22.29 15.19
CA LEU A 5 17.19 22.73 15.35
C LEU A 5 16.20 21.78 14.65
N ILE A 6 16.54 21.31 13.45
CA ILE A 6 15.73 20.33 12.71
C ILE A 6 15.71 18.98 13.47
N ASP A 7 16.85 18.51 13.94
CA ASP A 7 16.95 17.26 14.70
C ASP A 7 16.25 17.36 16.07
N TYR A 8 16.24 18.54 16.69
CA TYR A 8 15.44 18.83 17.89
C TYR A 8 13.93 18.72 17.60
N LEU A 9 13.45 19.36 16.53
CA LEU A 9 12.03 19.34 16.15
C LEU A 9 11.54 17.95 15.75
N LEU A 10 12.40 17.13 15.14
CA LEU A 10 12.10 15.75 14.77
C LEU A 10 12.29 14.74 15.92
N GLY A 11 12.69 15.21 17.12
CA GLY A 11 12.90 14.37 18.30
C GLY A 11 14.08 13.40 18.17
N ARG A 12 15.07 13.73 17.33
CA ARG A 12 16.24 12.88 17.03
C ARG A 12 17.45 13.16 17.91
N LEU A 13 17.42 14.25 18.68
CA LEU A 13 18.51 14.59 19.59
C LEU A 13 18.54 13.68 20.83
N PRO A 14 19.70 13.12 21.19
CA PRO A 14 19.90 12.44 22.47
C PRO A 14 19.54 13.35 23.65
N GLU A 15 19.06 12.76 24.76
CA GLU A 15 18.49 13.50 25.89
C GLU A 15 19.45 14.55 26.49
N ALA A 16 20.74 14.21 26.60
CA ALA A 16 21.77 15.13 27.10
C ALA A 16 21.99 16.34 26.19
N GLU A 17 21.92 16.14 24.87
CA GLU A 17 22.10 17.20 23.86
C GLU A 17 20.84 18.07 23.75
N ARG A 18 19.66 17.46 23.87
CA ARG A 18 18.37 18.15 23.92
C ARG A 18 18.32 19.14 25.08
N LEU A 19 18.70 18.72 26.29
CA LEU A 19 18.75 19.58 27.48
C LEU A 19 19.77 20.73 27.34
N ALA A 20 20.90 20.48 26.69
CA ALA A 20 21.88 21.54 26.42
C ALA A 20 21.34 22.54 25.39
N PHE A 21 20.60 22.07 24.38
CA PHE A 21 19.98 22.90 23.35
C PHE A 21 18.81 23.73 23.92
N GLU A 22 17.98 23.17 24.79
CA GLU A 22 16.89 23.88 25.48
C GLU A 22 17.42 25.04 26.35
N ARG A 23 18.59 24.86 26.99
CA ARG A 23 19.25 25.94 27.71
C ARG A 23 19.76 27.05 26.79
N LYS A 24 20.21 26.71 25.57
CA LYS A 24 20.59 27.71 24.55
C LYS A 24 19.38 28.46 24.03
N LEU A 25 18.27 27.77 23.78
CA LEU A 25 17.00 28.38 23.39
C LEU A 25 16.52 29.38 24.44
N ALA A 26 16.58 29.04 25.72
CA ALA A 26 16.21 29.94 26.82
C ALA A 26 17.15 31.16 26.99
N ALA A 27 18.40 31.04 26.53
CA ALA A 27 19.40 32.10 26.64
C ALA A 27 19.40 33.07 25.43
N ASP A 28 18.79 32.68 24.31
CA ASP A 28 18.81 33.43 23.05
C ASP A 28 17.39 33.65 22.47
N PRO A 29 16.73 34.77 22.83
CA PRO A 29 15.35 35.07 22.41
C PRO A 29 15.07 35.07 20.89
N PRO A 30 15.98 35.49 19.98
CA PRO A 30 15.75 35.34 18.54
C PRO A 30 15.77 33.89 18.07
N LEU A 31 16.61 33.03 18.67
CA LEU A 31 16.68 31.60 18.33
C LEU A 31 15.41 30.86 18.78
N GLU A 32 14.86 31.22 19.93
CA GLU A 32 13.58 30.72 20.42
C GLU A 32 12.44 31.04 19.43
N ARG A 33 12.41 32.27 18.88
CA ARG A 33 11.40 32.66 17.88
C ARG A 33 11.54 31.87 16.57
N GLU A 34 12.76 31.64 16.11
CA GLU A 34 13.02 30.86 14.90
C GLU A 34 12.57 29.40 15.07
N ALA A 35 12.85 28.80 16.22
CA ALA A 35 12.36 27.47 16.58
C ALA A 35 10.83 27.39 16.62
N ASP A 36 10.18 28.40 17.19
CA ASP A 36 8.72 28.46 17.26
C ASP A 36 8.07 28.64 15.88
N GLU A 37 8.65 29.46 14.99
CA GLU A 37 8.16 29.64 13.63
C GLU A 37 8.29 28.35 12.79
N LEU A 38 9.42 27.65 12.90
CA LEU A 38 9.61 26.36 12.26
C LEU A 38 8.67 25.29 12.83
N ARG A 39 8.42 25.29 14.14
CA ARG A 39 7.46 24.37 14.79
C ARG A 39 6.03 24.62 14.29
N LYS A 40 5.60 25.89 14.18
CA LYS A 40 4.29 26.25 13.62
C LYS A 40 4.17 25.81 12.16
N THR A 41 5.21 26.01 11.36
CA THR A 41 5.24 25.61 9.95
C THR A 41 5.15 24.11 9.80
N TRP A 42 5.89 23.35 10.61
CA TRP A 42 5.84 21.89 10.62
C TRP A 42 4.44 21.35 10.97
N HIS A 43 3.81 21.92 12.01
CA HIS A 43 2.43 21.56 12.36
C HIS A 43 1.44 21.91 11.23
N ALA A 44 1.60 23.06 10.58
CA ALA A 44 0.77 23.46 9.45
C ALA A 44 0.96 22.58 8.20
N VAL A 45 2.13 21.95 8.04
CA VAL A 45 2.43 21.00 6.95
C VAL A 45 1.91 19.60 7.27
N GLN A 46 2.00 19.13 8.52
CA GLN A 46 1.39 17.86 8.94
C GLN A 46 -0.14 17.88 8.83
N ASP A 47 -0.78 19.00 9.16
CA ASP A 47 -2.23 19.18 8.96
C ASP A 47 -2.62 19.28 7.47
N ARG A 48 -1.64 19.37 6.57
CA ARG A 48 -1.79 19.38 5.11
C ARG A 48 -1.34 18.08 4.45
N GLU A 49 -1.30 16.96 5.18
CA GLU A 49 -1.42 15.65 4.51
C GLU A 49 -2.79 15.59 3.85
N THR A 50 -2.89 16.18 2.65
CA THR A 50 -4.03 16.00 1.78
C THR A 50 -4.03 14.54 1.39
N GLU A 51 -4.97 13.76 1.93
CA GLU A 51 -5.37 12.52 1.29
C GLU A 51 -5.63 12.85 -0.19
N PRO A 52 -5.02 12.12 -1.15
CA PRO A 52 -5.32 12.33 -2.54
C PRO A 52 -6.84 12.29 -2.71
N ASP A 53 -7.39 13.35 -3.32
CA ASP A 53 -8.84 13.50 -3.50
C ASP A 53 -9.43 12.20 -4.07
N ALA A 54 -10.62 11.81 -3.62
CA ALA A 54 -11.28 10.56 -4.04
C ALA A 54 -11.37 10.43 -5.58
N ALA A 55 -11.34 11.55 -6.30
CA ALA A 55 -11.24 11.60 -7.76
C ALA A 55 -9.87 11.14 -8.34
N MET A 56 -8.77 11.42 -7.66
CA MET A 56 -7.41 11.02 -8.06
C MET A 56 -7.21 9.51 -7.92
N ASP A 57 -7.72 8.95 -6.82
CA ASP A 57 -7.82 7.50 -6.62
C ASP A 57 -8.62 6.86 -7.75
N THR A 58 -9.80 7.39 -8.06
CA THR A 58 -10.67 6.86 -9.13
C THR A 58 -9.95 6.88 -10.48
N SER A 59 -9.20 7.93 -10.76
CA SER A 59 -8.41 8.07 -11.99
C SER A 59 -7.24 7.09 -12.03
N PHE A 60 -6.55 6.86 -10.92
CA PHE A 60 -5.49 5.85 -10.80
C PHE A 60 -6.02 4.43 -11.03
N TYR A 61 -7.16 4.06 -10.43
CA TYR A 61 -7.76 2.74 -10.66
C TYR A 61 -8.29 2.57 -12.09
N ALA A 62 -8.87 3.62 -12.69
CA ALA A 62 -9.25 3.60 -14.11
C ALA A 62 -8.04 3.41 -15.04
N LEU A 63 -6.89 3.99 -14.69
CA LEU A 63 -5.62 3.79 -15.38
C LEU A 63 -5.11 2.35 -15.22
N LEU A 64 -5.17 1.78 -14.01
CA LEU A 64 -4.77 0.39 -13.77
C LEU A 64 -5.64 -0.62 -14.52
N ASP A 65 -6.95 -0.43 -14.55
CA ASP A 65 -7.87 -1.30 -15.29
C ASP A 65 -7.60 -1.24 -16.81
N ARG A 66 -7.33 -0.04 -17.32
CA ARG A 66 -6.94 0.15 -18.73
C ARG A 66 -5.64 -0.57 -19.05
N GLU A 67 -4.63 -0.47 -18.18
CA GLU A 67 -3.34 -1.11 -18.41
C GLU A 67 -3.44 -2.64 -18.34
N LYS A 68 -4.24 -3.19 -17.43
CA LYS A 68 -4.52 -4.63 -17.41
C LYS A 68 -5.20 -5.12 -18.66
N GLN A 69 -6.17 -4.35 -19.17
CA GLN A 69 -6.84 -4.70 -20.41
C GLN A 69 -5.86 -4.67 -21.58
N ASN A 70 -4.96 -3.69 -21.63
CA ASN A 70 -3.88 -3.65 -22.61
C ASN A 70 -2.96 -4.88 -22.48
N GLN A 71 -2.55 -5.27 -21.27
CA GLN A 71 -1.72 -6.46 -21.06
C GLN A 71 -2.42 -7.74 -21.52
N ARG A 72 -3.72 -7.90 -21.27
CA ARG A 72 -4.51 -9.03 -21.78
C ARG A 72 -4.56 -9.05 -23.31
N LEU A 73 -4.77 -7.89 -23.93
CA LEU A 73 -4.77 -7.76 -25.38
C LEU A 73 -3.39 -8.04 -25.98
N GLU A 74 -2.30 -7.68 -25.29
CA GLU A 74 -0.94 -8.04 -25.69
C GLU A 74 -0.66 -9.54 -25.54
N GLU A 75 -1.13 -10.17 -24.47
CA GLU A 75 -1.05 -11.63 -24.29
C GLU A 75 -1.86 -12.38 -25.35
N GLU A 76 -3.06 -11.91 -25.69
CA GLU A 76 -3.91 -12.48 -26.74
C GLU A 76 -3.28 -12.30 -28.12
N ARG A 77 -2.74 -11.11 -28.42
CA ARG A 77 -1.95 -10.87 -29.65
C ARG A 77 -0.70 -11.73 -29.72
N GLY A 78 -0.03 -11.98 -28.59
CA GLY A 78 1.11 -12.89 -28.49
C GLY A 78 0.73 -14.36 -28.71
N ARG A 79 -0.49 -14.76 -28.36
CA ARG A 79 -1.04 -16.11 -28.60
C ARG A 79 -1.51 -16.32 -30.04
N GLU A 80 -1.98 -15.28 -30.75
CA GLU A 80 -2.41 -15.39 -32.14
C GLU A 80 -1.25 -15.50 -33.15
N VAL A 81 -0.02 -15.10 -32.78
CA VAL A 81 1.17 -15.39 -33.59
C VAL A 81 1.68 -16.80 -33.31
N ALA A 82 0.84 -17.80 -33.61
CA ALA A 82 1.27 -19.19 -33.65
C ALA A 82 2.22 -19.38 -34.84
N PHE A 83 3.53 -19.34 -34.56
CA PHE A 83 4.58 -19.71 -35.50
C PHE A 83 4.32 -21.14 -36.00
N VAL A 84 3.89 -21.28 -37.25
CA VAL A 84 3.78 -22.57 -37.94
C VAL A 84 5.19 -22.97 -38.36
N PRO A 85 5.84 -23.98 -37.76
CA PRO A 85 7.16 -24.40 -38.19
C PRO A 85 7.03 -25.16 -39.52
N GLU A 86 7.51 -24.58 -40.61
CA GLU A 86 7.76 -25.36 -41.83
C GLU A 86 8.78 -26.49 -41.54
N PRO A 87 8.62 -27.69 -42.14
CA PRO A 87 9.55 -28.79 -41.93
C PRO A 87 10.92 -28.48 -42.56
N ARG A 88 11.88 -28.20 -41.69
CA ARG A 88 13.29 -27.90 -41.99
C ARG A 88 13.95 -29.03 -42.80
N LYS A 89 14.19 -28.82 -44.10
CA LYS A 89 15.27 -29.53 -44.83
C LYS A 89 16.60 -29.17 -44.16
N ARG A 90 17.43 -30.18 -43.86
CA ARG A 90 18.76 -30.02 -43.27
C ARG A 90 19.61 -29.12 -44.18
N MET A 91 19.81 -27.87 -43.77
CA MET A 91 20.61 -26.86 -44.48
C MET A 91 21.83 -26.49 -43.62
N PRO A 92 23.04 -26.34 -44.21
CA PRO A 92 24.28 -26.30 -43.43
C PRO A 92 24.50 -24.93 -42.78
N TRP A 93 24.58 -24.94 -41.46
CA TRP A 93 24.75 -23.82 -40.52
C TRP A 93 25.98 -22.91 -40.72
N PHE A 94 26.93 -23.27 -41.59
CA PHE A 94 28.21 -22.56 -41.73
C PHE A 94 28.07 -21.13 -42.28
N GLY A 95 26.98 -20.80 -42.98
CA GLY A 95 26.75 -19.45 -43.52
C GLY A 95 26.46 -18.40 -42.44
N TYR A 96 25.75 -18.76 -41.37
CA TYR A 96 25.35 -17.82 -40.32
C TYR A 96 26.48 -17.47 -39.36
N ALA A 97 27.39 -18.41 -39.10
CA ALA A 97 28.56 -18.17 -38.25
C ALA A 97 29.49 -17.09 -38.84
N ALA A 98 29.64 -17.06 -40.17
CA ALA A 98 30.46 -16.06 -40.86
C ALA A 98 29.87 -14.64 -40.75
N VAL A 99 28.54 -14.51 -40.84
CA VAL A 99 27.84 -13.23 -40.69
C VAL A 99 27.95 -12.71 -39.26
N LEU A 100 27.74 -13.57 -38.25
CA LEU A 100 27.89 -13.18 -36.85
C LEU A 100 29.34 -12.76 -36.51
N ALA A 101 30.34 -13.45 -37.09
CA ALA A 101 31.74 -13.07 -36.95
C ALA A 101 32.03 -11.70 -37.60
N ALA A 102 31.49 -11.43 -38.79
CA ALA A 102 31.68 -10.14 -39.47
C ALA A 102 31.03 -8.97 -38.70
N VAL A 103 29.85 -9.17 -38.12
CA VAL A 103 29.17 -8.17 -37.29
C VAL A 103 29.93 -7.94 -35.99
N GLY A 104 30.41 -9.01 -35.33
CA GLY A 104 31.24 -8.91 -34.13
C GLY A 104 32.55 -8.17 -34.37
N LEU A 105 33.22 -8.45 -35.49
CA LEU A 105 34.46 -7.76 -35.88
C LEU A 105 34.20 -6.27 -36.18
N SER A 106 33.12 -5.95 -36.89
CA SER A 106 32.73 -4.58 -37.20
C SER A 106 32.37 -3.77 -35.94
N PHE A 107 31.69 -4.39 -34.98
CA PHE A 107 31.36 -3.77 -33.70
C PHE A 107 32.62 -3.54 -32.85
N TRP A 108 33.55 -4.49 -32.82
CA TRP A 108 34.81 -4.36 -32.08
C TRP A 108 35.73 -3.29 -32.67
N LEU A 109 35.84 -3.21 -34.01
CA LEU A 109 36.57 -2.14 -34.69
C LEU A 109 35.91 -0.76 -34.52
N GLY A 110 34.57 -0.69 -34.57
CA GLY A 110 33.83 0.55 -34.32
C GLY A 110 34.04 1.10 -32.90
N ARG A 111 34.24 0.21 -31.92
CA ARG A 111 34.49 0.59 -30.53
C ARG A 111 35.90 1.15 -30.28
N LEU A 112 36.87 0.88 -31.17
CA LEU A 112 38.22 1.44 -31.05
C LEU A 112 38.37 2.84 -31.67
N THR A 113 37.45 3.27 -32.54
CA THR A 113 37.66 4.45 -33.39
C THR A 113 36.70 5.61 -33.10
N ILE A 114 35.61 5.39 -32.37
CA ILE A 114 34.59 6.42 -32.14
C ILE A 114 34.71 6.96 -30.71
N ARG A 115 35.22 8.19 -30.55
CA ARG A 115 35.01 8.97 -29.32
C ARG A 115 33.73 9.80 -29.51
N PRO A 116 32.59 9.44 -28.89
CA PRO A 116 31.36 10.19 -29.08
C PRO A 116 31.49 11.58 -28.45
N LYS A 117 31.46 12.61 -29.29
CA LYS A 117 31.29 13.99 -28.84
C LYS A 117 29.80 14.17 -28.53
N VAL A 118 29.46 14.15 -27.25
CA VAL A 118 28.08 14.32 -26.78
C VAL A 118 27.73 15.81 -26.86
N GLU A 119 27.02 16.20 -27.92
CA GLU A 119 26.42 17.52 -28.03
C GLU A 119 25.05 17.46 -27.34
N VAL A 120 24.99 17.98 -26.12
CA VAL A 120 23.77 17.99 -25.31
C VAL A 120 22.80 18.99 -25.93
N ARG A 121 21.81 18.49 -26.67
CA ARG A 121 20.61 19.28 -26.96
C ARG A 121 19.72 19.25 -25.73
N THR A 122 19.80 20.31 -24.94
CA THR A 122 18.79 20.61 -23.93
C THR A 122 17.48 20.84 -24.65
N ILE A 123 16.56 19.89 -24.54
CA ILE A 123 15.17 20.10 -24.90
C ILE A 123 14.62 20.98 -23.78
N ALA A 124 14.33 22.24 -24.07
CA ALA A 124 13.49 23.03 -23.17
C ALA A 124 12.11 22.36 -23.19
N VAL A 125 11.76 21.68 -22.09
CA VAL A 125 10.37 21.29 -21.85
C VAL A 125 9.64 22.59 -21.57
N GLU A 126 9.01 23.14 -22.60
CA GLU A 126 8.06 24.23 -22.45
C GLU A 126 6.88 23.68 -21.64
N SER A 127 6.77 24.14 -20.40
CA SER A 127 5.62 23.89 -19.54
C SER A 127 4.36 24.32 -20.31
N PRO A 128 3.34 23.46 -20.47
CA PRO A 128 2.12 23.89 -21.14
C PRO A 128 1.55 25.04 -20.32
N ALA A 129 1.56 26.22 -20.93
CA ALA A 129 0.96 27.42 -20.41
C ALA A 129 -0.46 27.09 -19.93
N ASN A 130 -0.72 27.52 -18.69
CA ASN A 130 -2.00 27.65 -18.04
C ASN A 130 -3.04 28.22 -19.03
N GLN A 131 -3.74 27.36 -19.75
CA GLN A 131 -4.97 27.73 -20.45
C GLN A 131 -6.10 27.56 -19.44
N PRO A 132 -6.75 28.65 -19.00
CA PRO A 132 -7.99 28.49 -18.26
C PRO A 132 -9.00 27.85 -19.22
N ALA A 133 -9.45 26.65 -18.88
CA ALA A 133 -10.61 26.06 -19.52
C ALA A 133 -11.79 27.06 -19.44
N PRO A 134 -12.64 27.15 -20.47
CA PRO A 134 -13.82 27.99 -20.42
C PRO A 134 -14.72 27.49 -19.28
N VAL A 135 -14.88 28.35 -18.27
CA VAL A 135 -15.88 28.18 -17.21
C VAL A 135 -17.25 28.36 -17.86
N THR A 136 -17.80 27.29 -18.41
CA THR A 136 -19.25 27.14 -18.56
C THR A 136 -19.72 26.26 -17.42
N ALA A 137 -19.88 26.88 -16.24
CA ALA A 137 -20.77 26.35 -15.23
C ALA A 137 -22.20 26.40 -15.79
N PRO A 138 -22.99 25.31 -15.70
CA PRO A 138 -24.44 25.45 -15.70
C PRO A 138 -24.79 26.38 -14.54
N ARG A 139 -25.32 27.55 -14.89
CA ARG A 139 -25.88 28.51 -13.96
C ARG A 139 -27.16 27.89 -13.42
N GLU A 140 -27.05 27.07 -12.37
CA GLU A 140 -28.22 26.73 -11.56
C GLU A 140 -28.69 28.03 -10.91
N GLU A 141 -29.83 28.47 -11.44
CA GLU A 141 -30.68 29.53 -10.96
C GLU A 141 -30.99 29.26 -9.49
N VAL A 142 -30.31 29.98 -8.59
CA VAL A 142 -30.64 30.01 -7.16
C VAL A 142 -31.98 30.72 -7.03
N ALA A 143 -33.04 29.93 -7.17
CA ALA A 143 -34.38 30.31 -6.77
C ALA A 143 -34.36 30.53 -5.25
N SER A 144 -34.67 31.78 -4.89
CA SER A 144 -35.37 32.24 -3.69
C SER A 144 -35.35 31.30 -2.48
N THR A 145 -34.63 31.75 -1.45
CA THR A 145 -34.92 31.45 -0.05
C THR A 145 -36.44 31.53 0.24
N PRO A 146 -37.07 30.44 0.70
CA PRO A 146 -38.25 30.56 1.53
C PRO A 146 -37.76 30.69 2.98
N SER A 147 -38.06 31.84 3.56
CA SER A 147 -38.08 32.09 4.99
C SER A 147 -38.65 30.91 5.79
N LEU A 148 -37.91 30.51 6.83
CA LEU A 148 -38.36 29.64 7.90
C LEU A 148 -39.74 30.08 8.43
N PRO A 149 -40.75 29.20 8.52
CA PRO A 149 -41.75 29.34 9.55
C PRO A 149 -41.15 28.84 10.87
N GLU A 150 -41.14 29.70 11.88
CA GLU A 150 -41.03 29.26 13.27
C GLU A 150 -42.19 28.31 13.61
N THR A 151 -41.96 27.43 14.60
CA THR A 151 -42.92 26.47 15.21
C THR A 151 -42.96 25.13 14.49
N THR A 152 -42.47 24.01 15.02
CA THR A 152 -42.56 23.45 16.38
C THR A 152 -41.35 22.53 16.63
N ALA A 153 -40.83 22.48 17.86
CA ALA A 153 -39.81 21.52 18.26
C ALA A 153 -40.29 20.07 18.01
N PRO A 154 -39.61 19.26 17.17
CA PRO A 154 -39.87 17.82 17.16
C PRO A 154 -39.14 17.20 18.36
N ALA A 155 -39.81 16.25 18.99
CA ALA A 155 -39.28 15.47 20.09
C ALA A 155 -37.87 14.97 19.75
N THR A 156 -36.92 15.17 20.66
CA THR A 156 -35.48 14.89 20.54
C THR A 156 -35.15 13.40 20.25
N GLY A 157 -36.18 12.54 20.12
CA GLY A 157 -36.08 11.15 19.72
C GLY A 157 -35.99 10.91 18.21
N ASP A 158 -36.63 11.73 17.37
CA ASP A 158 -36.77 11.47 15.92
C ASP A 158 -35.44 11.71 15.18
N VAL A 159 -34.80 12.86 15.41
CA VAL A 159 -33.47 13.18 14.86
C VAL A 159 -32.40 12.19 15.32
N ARG A 160 -32.50 11.66 16.55
CA ARG A 160 -31.58 10.63 17.05
C ARG A 160 -31.81 9.28 16.38
N GLN A 161 -33.06 8.93 16.07
CA GLN A 161 -33.42 7.72 15.35
C GLN A 161 -32.98 7.79 13.88
N GLU A 162 -33.14 8.94 13.24
CA GLU A 162 -32.71 9.22 11.86
C GLU A 162 -31.18 9.24 11.72
N LEU A 163 -30.46 9.87 12.66
CA LEU A 163 -29.00 9.80 12.71
C LEU A 163 -28.51 8.35 12.93
N ALA A 164 -29.26 7.55 13.71
CA ALA A 164 -28.94 6.16 13.94
C ALA A 164 -29.24 5.27 12.71
N SER A 165 -30.28 5.55 11.93
CA SER A 165 -30.54 4.84 10.66
C SER A 165 -29.49 5.18 9.61
N LEU A 166 -29.15 6.45 9.45
CA LEU A 166 -28.13 6.90 8.49
C LEU A 166 -26.75 6.31 8.82
N ARG A 167 -26.35 6.27 10.11
CA ARG A 167 -25.11 5.60 10.54
C ARG A 167 -25.09 4.11 10.22
N ARG A 168 -26.24 3.42 10.33
CA ARG A 168 -26.35 2.00 9.97
C ARG A 168 -26.24 1.81 8.46
N GLU A 169 -26.84 2.68 7.67
CA GLU A 169 -26.79 2.66 6.21
C GLU A 169 -25.36 2.88 5.71
N LEU A 170 -24.65 3.91 6.19
CA LEU A 170 -23.24 4.14 5.85
C LEU A 170 -22.36 2.93 6.17
N LYS A 171 -22.59 2.26 7.30
CA LYS A 171 -21.85 1.05 7.65
C LYS A 171 -22.11 -0.09 6.67
N VAL A 172 -23.37 -0.31 6.27
CA VAL A 172 -23.72 -1.33 5.26
C VAL A 172 -23.07 -1.01 3.92
N THR A 173 -23.08 0.27 3.51
CA THR A 173 -22.43 0.71 2.26
C THR A 173 -20.92 0.46 2.29
N GLN A 174 -20.24 0.80 3.40
CA GLN A 174 -18.80 0.53 3.55
C GLN A 174 -18.48 -0.97 3.46
N GLU A 175 -19.29 -1.83 4.06
CA GLU A 175 -19.10 -3.29 4.00
C GLU A 175 -19.27 -3.83 2.57
N LEU A 176 -20.25 -3.33 1.82
CA LEU A 176 -20.46 -3.71 0.42
C LEU A 176 -19.30 -3.25 -0.48
N VAL A 177 -18.75 -2.05 -0.24
CA VAL A 177 -17.56 -1.56 -0.94
C VAL A 177 -16.37 -2.49 -0.70
N VAL A 178 -16.12 -2.86 0.57
CA VAL A 178 -15.03 -3.80 0.91
C VAL A 178 -15.22 -5.13 0.20
N LEU A 179 -16.41 -5.74 0.29
CA LEU A 179 -16.70 -7.03 -0.36
C LEU A 179 -16.55 -6.96 -1.88
N GLY A 180 -16.99 -5.86 -2.49
CA GLY A 180 -16.83 -5.62 -3.93
C GLY A 180 -15.37 -5.55 -4.34
N LEU A 181 -14.54 -4.83 -3.58
CA LEU A 181 -13.11 -4.67 -3.83
C LEU A 181 -12.32 -5.97 -3.63
N LEU A 182 -12.67 -6.77 -2.60
CA LEU A 182 -11.99 -8.04 -2.31
C LEU A 182 -12.22 -9.11 -3.38
N ARG A 183 -13.31 -9.02 -4.15
CA ARG A 183 -13.64 -9.97 -5.22
C ARG A 183 -13.02 -9.64 -6.57
N LYS A 184 -12.31 -8.51 -6.66
CA LYS A 184 -11.71 -8.07 -7.91
C LYS A 184 -10.45 -8.87 -8.23
N GLU A 185 -10.19 -9.03 -9.53
CA GLU A 185 -8.97 -9.67 -10.02
C GLU A 185 -7.71 -8.85 -9.64
N SER A 186 -7.85 -7.54 -9.38
CA SER A 186 -6.72 -6.71 -8.99
C SER A 186 -6.27 -6.89 -7.56
N ALA A 187 -4.98 -7.22 -7.38
CA ALA A 187 -4.33 -7.13 -6.08
C ALA A 187 -4.42 -5.70 -5.50
N ALA A 188 -4.32 -4.66 -6.32
CA ALA A 188 -4.41 -3.27 -5.86
C ALA A 188 -5.82 -2.91 -5.33
N GLU A 189 -6.88 -3.38 -6.00
CA GLU A 189 -8.25 -3.16 -5.52
C GLU A 189 -8.52 -3.97 -4.24
N ARG A 190 -8.06 -5.23 -4.19
CA ARG A 190 -8.12 -6.07 -2.99
C ARG A 190 -7.42 -5.40 -1.80
N LEU A 191 -6.22 -4.86 -2.00
CA LEU A 191 -5.49 -4.07 -0.99
C LEU A 191 -6.27 -2.83 -0.54
N LYS A 192 -6.93 -2.12 -1.46
CA LYS A 192 -7.81 -0.99 -1.12
C LYS A 192 -8.97 -1.44 -0.23
N GLY A 193 -9.60 -2.57 -0.57
CA GLY A 193 -10.65 -3.19 0.25
C GLY A 193 -10.16 -3.51 1.66
N LEU A 194 -8.95 -4.07 1.78
CA LEU A 194 -8.31 -4.35 3.07
C LEU A 194 -8.01 -3.09 3.87
N GLN A 195 -7.53 -2.03 3.22
CA GLN A 195 -7.30 -0.74 3.86
C GLN A 195 -8.60 -0.19 4.47
N TYR A 196 -9.71 -0.19 3.71
CA TYR A 196 -11.01 0.21 4.23
C TYR A 196 -11.47 -0.69 5.39
N ALA A 197 -11.35 -2.01 5.25
CA ALA A 197 -11.71 -2.97 6.29
C ALA A 197 -10.94 -2.72 7.59
N SER A 198 -9.67 -2.33 7.50
CA SER A 198 -8.80 -2.09 8.65
C SER A 198 -9.20 -0.88 9.50
N HIS A 199 -10.02 0.04 8.96
CA HIS A 199 -10.54 1.22 9.64
C HIS A 199 -11.92 0.98 10.26
N LEU A 200 -12.56 -0.15 9.96
CA LEU A 200 -13.87 -0.45 10.52
C LEU A 200 -13.74 -0.84 12.00
N PRO A 201 -14.60 -0.32 12.89
CA PRO A 201 -14.53 -0.61 14.31
C PRO A 201 -14.88 -2.08 14.63
N LYS A 202 -15.66 -2.73 13.75
CA LYS A 202 -16.06 -4.14 13.87
C LYS A 202 -16.41 -4.69 12.50
N LEU A 203 -15.90 -5.90 12.21
CA LEU A 203 -16.28 -6.67 11.02
C LEU A 203 -17.42 -7.64 11.34
N LYS A 204 -18.34 -7.81 10.38
CA LYS A 204 -19.38 -8.85 10.44
C LYS A 204 -18.76 -10.23 10.18
N PRO A 205 -19.38 -11.32 10.66
CA PRO A 205 -18.89 -12.69 10.44
C PRO A 205 -18.62 -13.03 8.98
N GLU A 206 -19.50 -12.59 8.07
CA GLU A 206 -19.41 -12.85 6.64
C GLU A 206 -18.17 -12.19 5.99
N LEU A 207 -17.82 -10.99 6.45
CA LEU A 207 -16.61 -10.30 6.00
C LEU A 207 -15.35 -10.91 6.62
N LEU A 208 -15.41 -11.37 7.88
CA LEU A 208 -14.31 -12.12 8.49
C LEU A 208 -14.02 -13.43 7.74
N GLU A 209 -15.06 -14.15 7.33
CA GLU A 209 -14.89 -15.36 6.52
C GLU A 209 -14.28 -15.02 5.15
N THR A 210 -14.73 -13.93 4.53
CA THR A 210 -14.14 -13.46 3.25
C THR A 210 -12.65 -13.14 3.41
N LEU A 211 -12.25 -12.46 4.49
CA LEU A 211 -10.84 -12.20 4.78
C LEU A 211 -10.05 -13.48 5.08
N ALA A 212 -10.64 -14.43 5.80
CA ALA A 212 -10.00 -15.73 6.03
C ALA A 212 -9.79 -16.49 4.72
N GLU A 213 -10.75 -16.43 3.80
CA GLU A 213 -10.66 -16.99 2.46
C GLU A 213 -9.60 -16.29 1.60
N THR A 214 -9.53 -14.96 1.65
CA THR A 214 -8.45 -14.18 1.03
C THR A 214 -7.09 -14.63 1.57
N LEU A 215 -6.93 -14.81 2.89
CA LEU A 215 -5.68 -15.29 3.47
C LEU A 215 -5.29 -16.70 2.98
N ARG A 216 -6.28 -17.57 2.72
CA ARG A 216 -6.03 -18.94 2.25
C ARG A 216 -5.60 -19.00 0.79
N HIS A 217 -6.25 -18.23 -0.09
CA HIS A 217 -6.17 -18.47 -1.53
C HIS A 217 -5.61 -17.31 -2.36
N ASP A 218 -5.36 -16.14 -1.77
CA ASP A 218 -4.86 -15.01 -2.54
C ASP A 218 -3.45 -15.28 -3.09
N GLU A 219 -3.31 -15.17 -4.41
CA GLU A 219 -2.04 -15.37 -5.12
C GLU A 219 -0.97 -14.33 -4.71
N ASN A 220 -1.38 -13.12 -4.33
CA ASN A 220 -0.48 -12.01 -4.10
C ASN A 220 -0.06 -11.95 -2.62
N ILE A 221 1.24 -12.10 -2.37
CA ILE A 221 1.80 -12.07 -1.02
C ILE A 221 1.44 -10.77 -0.26
N ASN A 222 1.44 -9.62 -0.93
CA ASN A 222 1.14 -8.35 -0.28
C ASN A 222 -0.32 -8.30 0.19
N VAL A 223 -1.25 -8.88 -0.58
CA VAL A 223 -2.65 -9.00 -0.17
C VAL A 223 -2.76 -9.92 1.05
N ARG A 224 -2.05 -11.05 1.07
CA ARG A 224 -2.04 -11.95 2.25
C ARG A 224 -1.45 -11.27 3.49
N LEU A 225 -0.34 -10.55 3.36
CA LEU A 225 0.26 -9.76 4.44
C LEU A 225 -0.70 -8.69 4.99
N ALA A 226 -1.31 -7.91 4.11
CA ALA A 226 -2.31 -6.91 4.51
C ALA A 226 -3.55 -7.57 5.16
N THR A 227 -3.91 -8.77 4.72
CA THR A 227 -5.01 -9.56 5.30
C THR A 227 -4.65 -10.02 6.72
N ILE A 228 -3.44 -10.53 6.95
CA ILE A 228 -2.94 -10.90 8.29
C ILE A 228 -3.02 -9.69 9.23
N GLU A 229 -2.52 -8.54 8.81
CA GLU A 229 -2.52 -7.32 9.60
C GLU A 229 -3.94 -6.82 9.90
N THR A 230 -4.84 -6.89 8.91
CA THR A 230 -6.25 -6.53 9.09
C THR A 230 -6.94 -7.47 10.07
N LEU A 231 -6.76 -8.79 9.89
CA LEU A 231 -7.34 -9.82 10.76
C LEU A 231 -6.85 -9.68 12.21
N ARG A 232 -5.56 -9.36 12.42
CA ARG A 232 -4.95 -9.18 13.74
C ARG A 232 -5.72 -8.19 14.62
N LYS A 233 -6.27 -7.10 14.04
CA LYS A 233 -7.11 -6.12 14.76
C LYS A 233 -8.38 -6.73 15.38
N PHE A 234 -8.86 -7.86 14.83
CA PHE A 234 -10.07 -8.56 15.25
C PHE A 234 -9.79 -9.90 15.95
N GLY A 235 -8.56 -10.12 16.43
CA GLY A 235 -8.15 -11.38 17.04
C GLY A 235 -8.83 -11.75 18.37
N ARG A 236 -9.88 -11.04 18.81
CA ARG A 236 -10.80 -11.57 19.85
C ARG A 236 -11.77 -12.61 19.27
N ASN A 237 -11.99 -12.60 17.96
CA ASN A 237 -12.80 -13.60 17.29
C ASN A 237 -12.02 -14.91 17.14
N GLN A 238 -12.64 -16.03 17.52
CA GLN A 238 -11.99 -17.35 17.47
C GLN A 238 -11.66 -17.78 16.03
N GLY A 239 -12.55 -17.55 15.07
CA GLY A 239 -12.31 -17.89 13.66
C GLY A 239 -11.10 -17.15 13.07
N VAL A 240 -10.83 -15.93 13.54
CA VAL A 240 -9.61 -15.19 13.16
C VAL A 240 -8.35 -15.88 13.67
N ARG A 241 -8.35 -16.33 14.93
CA ARG A 241 -7.20 -17.06 15.51
C ARG A 241 -6.97 -18.37 14.77
N GLU A 242 -8.04 -19.09 14.46
CA GLU A 242 -8.00 -20.34 13.69
C GLU A 242 -7.46 -20.13 12.27
N ALA A 243 -7.88 -19.06 11.59
CA ALA A 243 -7.36 -18.71 10.27
C ALA A 243 -5.84 -18.43 10.30
N LEU A 244 -5.35 -17.68 11.28
CA LEU A 244 -3.92 -17.40 11.46
C LEU A 244 -3.12 -18.66 11.81
N LEU A 245 -3.65 -19.52 12.70
CA LEU A 245 -3.04 -20.81 13.04
C LEU A 245 -2.94 -21.73 11.82
N THR A 246 -3.99 -21.77 11.01
CA THR A 246 -4.01 -22.53 9.75
C THR A 246 -2.96 -21.97 8.79
N ARG A 247 -2.87 -20.64 8.65
CA ARG A 247 -1.87 -20.03 7.77
C ARG A 247 -0.44 -20.32 8.22
N LEU A 248 -0.16 -20.35 9.52
CA LEU A 248 1.18 -20.69 10.04
C LEU A 248 1.66 -22.10 9.61
N GLN A 249 0.74 -23.02 9.34
CA GLN A 249 1.10 -24.37 8.90
C GLN A 249 1.63 -24.40 7.46
N VAL A 250 1.13 -23.52 6.60
CA VAL A 250 1.38 -23.56 5.15
C VAL A 250 2.21 -22.39 4.63
N ALA A 251 2.36 -21.31 5.40
CA ALA A 251 3.17 -20.16 5.02
C ALA A 251 4.63 -20.58 4.78
N SER A 252 5.12 -20.33 3.57
CA SER A 252 6.46 -20.72 3.12
C SER A 252 7.39 -19.52 2.92
N GLU A 253 6.84 -18.35 2.57
CA GLU A 253 7.63 -17.14 2.30
C GLU A 253 7.98 -16.42 3.62
N ILE A 254 9.26 -16.07 3.81
CA ILE A 254 9.80 -15.49 5.04
C ILE A 254 8.98 -14.28 5.56
N PRO A 255 8.60 -13.28 4.73
CA PRO A 255 7.82 -12.13 5.22
C PRO A 255 6.46 -12.55 5.79
N GLU A 256 5.82 -13.54 5.16
CA GLU A 256 4.52 -14.02 5.58
C GLU A 256 4.60 -14.89 6.84
N GLN A 257 5.60 -15.77 6.92
CA GLN A 257 5.89 -16.54 8.13
C GLN A 257 6.11 -15.60 9.32
N LEU A 258 6.96 -14.58 9.15
CA LEU A 258 7.22 -13.57 10.17
C LEU A 258 5.94 -12.86 10.62
N SER A 259 5.15 -12.37 9.66
CA SER A 259 3.92 -11.63 9.94
C SER A 259 2.87 -12.47 10.69
N VAL A 260 2.68 -13.75 10.31
CA VAL A 260 1.75 -14.65 11.01
C VAL A 260 2.25 -14.97 12.42
N ILE A 261 3.55 -15.24 12.60
CA ILE A 261 4.16 -15.50 13.91
C ILE A 261 3.95 -14.30 14.84
N GLU A 262 4.29 -13.10 14.38
CA GLU A 262 4.14 -11.86 15.16
C GLU A 262 2.67 -11.58 15.51
N SER A 263 1.76 -11.85 14.57
CA SER A 263 0.33 -11.73 14.80
C SER A 263 -0.14 -12.65 15.92
N LEU A 264 0.23 -13.93 15.88
CA LEU A 264 -0.14 -14.92 16.89
C LEU A 264 0.46 -14.58 18.27
N VAL A 265 1.70 -14.09 18.31
CA VAL A 265 2.32 -13.60 19.56
C VAL A 265 1.57 -12.39 20.11
N SER A 266 1.26 -11.40 19.27
CA SER A 266 0.52 -10.20 19.70
C SER A 266 -0.88 -10.53 20.25
N LEU A 267 -1.48 -11.60 19.74
CA LEU A 267 -2.78 -12.13 20.17
C LEU A 267 -2.70 -13.09 21.35
N ARG A 268 -1.49 -13.37 21.87
CA ARG A 268 -1.19 -14.35 22.92
C ARG A 268 -1.76 -15.74 22.62
N GLU A 269 -1.66 -16.16 21.36
CA GLU A 269 -2.25 -17.42 20.89
C GLU A 269 -1.34 -18.62 21.22
N LYS A 270 -1.57 -19.25 22.38
CA LYS A 270 -0.74 -20.37 22.85
C LYS A 270 -0.87 -21.64 22.01
N ASN A 271 -1.94 -21.80 21.23
CA ASN A 271 -2.09 -22.94 20.33
C ASN A 271 -1.09 -22.91 19.16
N ALA A 272 -0.35 -21.80 18.96
CA ALA A 272 0.73 -21.71 17.98
C ALA A 272 2.00 -22.47 18.42
N ILE A 273 2.19 -22.70 19.73
CA ILE A 273 3.43 -23.26 20.30
C ILE A 273 3.85 -24.58 19.65
N PRO A 274 2.97 -25.58 19.42
CA PRO A 274 3.38 -26.83 18.78
C PRO A 274 3.99 -26.61 17.39
N ARG A 275 3.36 -25.75 16.57
CA ARG A 275 3.87 -25.44 15.23
C ARG A 275 5.18 -24.64 15.29
N LEU A 276 5.31 -23.69 16.22
CA LEU A 276 6.56 -22.95 16.42
C LEU A 276 7.71 -23.88 16.83
N LYS A 277 7.46 -24.87 17.68
CA LYS A 277 8.47 -25.90 18.04
C LYS A 277 8.92 -26.68 16.81
N SER A 278 7.98 -27.11 15.97
CA SER A 278 8.33 -27.79 14.71
C SER A 278 9.20 -26.93 13.79
N LEU A 279 9.00 -25.61 13.73
CA LEU A 279 9.86 -24.71 12.97
C LEU A 279 11.27 -24.59 13.57
N VAL A 280 11.40 -24.61 14.89
CA VAL A 280 12.72 -24.58 15.57
C VAL A 280 13.50 -25.89 15.33
N ASP A 281 12.80 -27.02 15.36
CA ASP A 281 13.41 -28.35 15.25
C ASP A 281 13.73 -28.75 13.79
N ASP A 282 13.15 -28.07 12.80
CA ASP A 282 13.35 -28.35 11.38
C ASP A 282 14.63 -27.67 10.83
N PRO A 283 15.67 -28.44 10.45
CA PRO A 283 16.91 -27.89 9.93
C PRO A 283 16.76 -27.14 8.60
N SER A 284 15.68 -27.41 7.85
CA SER A 284 15.39 -26.77 6.57
C SER A 284 14.71 -25.40 6.71
N THR A 285 14.17 -25.10 7.90
CA THR A 285 13.60 -23.78 8.19
C THR A 285 14.71 -22.73 8.22
N ASP A 286 14.47 -21.57 7.62
CA ASP A 286 15.43 -20.46 7.59
C ASP A 286 15.92 -20.08 9.01
N PRO A 287 17.23 -19.83 9.23
CA PRO A 287 17.76 -19.52 10.56
C PRO A 287 17.10 -18.34 11.27
N PHE A 288 16.72 -17.29 10.53
CA PHE A 288 16.01 -16.13 11.09
C PHE A 288 14.62 -16.53 11.58
N ILE A 289 13.91 -17.37 10.81
CA ILE A 289 12.59 -17.88 11.22
C ILE A 289 12.70 -18.80 12.43
N ARG A 290 13.71 -19.67 12.52
CA ARG A 290 13.94 -20.51 13.72
C ARG A 290 14.18 -19.65 14.95
N GLN A 291 15.04 -18.64 14.83
CA GLN A 291 15.31 -17.71 15.92
C GLN A 291 14.03 -16.97 16.36
N LYS A 292 13.25 -16.46 15.40
CA LYS A 292 11.99 -15.79 15.69
C LYS A 292 10.97 -16.73 16.35
N ALA A 293 10.88 -17.99 15.90
CA ALA A 293 10.00 -18.99 16.47
C ALA A 293 10.39 -19.31 17.93
N GLN A 294 11.68 -19.46 18.21
CA GLN A 294 12.20 -19.67 19.57
C GLN A 294 11.82 -18.52 20.51
N GLN A 295 12.08 -17.27 20.10
CA GLN A 295 11.68 -16.07 20.86
C GLN A 295 10.16 -16.02 21.08
N SER A 296 9.39 -16.42 20.08
CA SER A 296 7.92 -16.40 20.14
C SER A 296 7.38 -17.43 21.13
N ILE A 297 7.99 -18.61 21.24
CA ILE A 297 7.63 -19.62 22.24
C ILE A 297 7.84 -19.09 23.66
N GLU A 298 8.97 -18.42 23.90
CA GLU A 298 9.29 -17.83 25.21
C GLU A 298 8.23 -16.78 25.58
N LEU A 299 7.89 -15.87 24.66
CA LEU A 299 6.88 -14.83 24.87
C LEU A 299 5.47 -15.38 25.13
N LEU A 300 5.11 -16.54 24.56
CA LEU A 300 3.79 -17.17 24.73
C LEU A 300 3.68 -18.03 25.99
N THR A 301 4.81 -18.39 26.60
CA THR A 301 4.85 -19.25 27.79
C THR A 301 4.79 -18.44 29.09
N ILE A 302 5.18 -17.15 29.03
CA ILE A 302 5.04 -16.16 30.12
C ILE A 302 3.58 -15.73 30.28
#